data_AF-A0A6M3LGY9-F1
#
_entry.id   AF-A0A6M3LGY9-F1
#
_cell.length_a   1.000
_cell.length_b   1.000
_cell.length_c   1.000
_cell.angle_alpha   90.00
_cell.angle_beta   90.00
_cell.angle_gamma   90.00
#
_symmetry.space_group_name_H-M   'P 1'
#
loop_
_entity.id
_entity.type
_entity.pdbx_description
1 polymer ?
#
loop_
_entity_poly.entity_id
_entity_poly.type
_entity_poly.pdbx_seq_one_letter_code
_entity_poly.pdbx_strand_id
1 'polypeptide(L)' 'MPEKKPIPQISIRGMHPDIHHRAKVAAIKARQTLGHWITQAIIERLNRERGQ' A
#
# COMPACT_ATOMS: atom_id res chain seq x y z
N MET A 1 -23.97 -13.16 -6.46
CA MET A 1 -22.84 -12.77 -5.61
C MET A 1 -22.18 -11.56 -6.26
N PRO A 2 -21.92 -10.45 -5.55
CA PRO A 2 -21.32 -9.29 -6.20
C PRO A 2 -19.92 -9.66 -6.70
N GLU A 3 -19.71 -9.49 -7.99
CA GLU A 3 -18.46 -9.76 -8.68
C GLU A 3 -17.37 -8.85 -8.11
N LYS A 4 -16.45 -9.41 -7.31
CA LYS A 4 -15.26 -8.68 -6.85
C LYS A 4 -14.39 -8.43 -8.08
N LYS A 5 -14.47 -7.23 -8.65
CA LYS A 5 -13.58 -6.79 -9.72
C LYS A 5 -12.12 -7.06 -9.28
N PRO A 6 -11.31 -7.76 -10.10
CA PRO A 6 -9.92 -7.99 -9.75
C PRO A 6 -9.21 -6.65 -9.61
N ILE A 7 -8.50 -6.46 -8.50
CA ILE A 7 -7.69 -5.27 -8.29
C ILE A 7 -6.54 -5.32 -9.31
N PRO A 8 -6.38 -4.30 -10.18
CA PRO A 8 -5.30 -4.31 -11.16
C PRO A 8 -3.95 -4.32 -10.44
N GLN A 9 -3.06 -5.21 -10.87
CA GLN A 9 -1.70 -5.27 -10.35
C GLN A 9 -0.85 -4.18 -11.03
N ILE A 10 -0.45 -3.17 -10.27
CA ILE A 10 0.32 -2.03 -10.79
C ILE A 10 1.77 -2.17 -10.32
N SER A 11 2.71 -2.17 -11.27
CA SER A 11 4.14 -2.08 -10.95
C SER A 11 4.52 -0.62 -10.70
N ILE A 12 4.93 -0.28 -9.48
CA ILE A 12 5.48 1.04 -9.18
C ILE A 12 6.95 1.07 -9.61
N ARG A 13 7.23 1.67 -10.77
CA ARG A 13 8.60 1.86 -11.29
C ARG A 13 9.16 3.20 -10.79
N GLY A 14 10.47 3.24 -10.49
CA GLY A 14 11.16 4.47 -10.08
C GLY A 14 11.07 4.84 -8.59
N MET A 15 10.63 3.92 -7.72
CA MET A 15 10.72 4.14 -6.27
C MET A 15 12.19 4.15 -5.85
N HIS A 16 12.60 5.17 -5.09
CA HIS A 16 13.95 5.25 -4.54
C HIS A 16 14.25 4.00 -3.66
N PRO A 17 15.41 3.34 -3.81
CA PRO A 17 15.71 2.08 -3.14
C PRO A 17 15.60 2.17 -1.61
N ASP A 18 16.03 3.28 -0.99
CA ASP A 18 15.91 3.48 0.45
C ASP A 18 14.45 3.63 0.92
N ILE A 19 13.59 4.20 0.09
CA ILE A 19 12.16 4.31 0.40
C ILE A 19 11.53 2.91 0.32
N HIS A 20 11.87 2.15 -0.71
CA HIS A 20 11.42 0.77 -0.87
C HIS A 20 11.86 -0.12 0.31
N HIS A 21 13.13 -0.01 0.72
CA HIS A 21 13.64 -0.78 1.85
C HIS A 21 12.91 -0.44 3.15
N ARG A 22 12.74 0.85 3.46
CA ARG A 22 12.01 1.30 4.65
C ARG A 22 10.55 0.83 4.65
N ALA A 23 9.86 0.94 3.52
CA ALA A 23 8.49 0.44 3.37
C ALA A 23 8.41 -1.08 3.59
N LYS A 24 9.39 -1.83 3.06
CA LYS A 24 9.48 -3.29 3.27
C LYS A 24 9.67 -3.65 4.74
N VAL A 25 10.56 -2.96 5.45
CA VAL A 25 10.78 -3.17 6.89
C VAL A 25 9.50 -2.87 7.68
N ALA A 26 8.80 -1.78 7.37
CA ALA A 26 7.53 -1.43 8.01
C ALA A 26 6.44 -2.49 7.77
N ALA A 27 6.31 -2.98 6.53
CA ALA A 27 5.36 -4.03 6.18
C ALA A 27 5.64 -5.34 6.94
N ILE A 28 6.91 -5.74 7.04
CA ILE A 28 7.33 -6.93 7.80
C ILE A 28 6.99 -6.77 9.28
N LYS A 29 7.28 -5.62 9.89
CA LYS A 29 6.93 -5.33 11.29
C LYS A 29 5.42 -5.43 11.55
N ALA A 30 4.61 -5.00 10.59
CA ALA A 30 3.16 -5.10 10.63
C ALA A 30 2.61 -6.49 10.23
N ARG A 31 3.46 -7.49 9.97
CA ARG A 31 3.10 -8.86 9.60
C ARG A 31 2.18 -8.95 8.37
N GLN A 32 2.40 -8.06 7.40
CA GLN A 32 1.60 -8.00 6.17
C GLN A 32 2.50 -7.86 4.93
N THR A 33 1.94 -8.11 3.75
CA THR A 33 2.69 -7.93 2.50
C THR A 33 2.94 -6.44 2.23
N LEU A 34 4.04 -6.13 1.54
CA LEU A 34 4.37 -4.74 1.16
C LEU A 34 3.22 -4.08 0.38
N GLY A 35 2.60 -4.79 -0.56
CA GLY A 35 1.47 -4.30 -1.32
C GLY A 35 0.28 -3.95 -0.42
N HIS A 36 -0.08 -4.83 0.52
CA HIS A 36 -1.16 -4.56 1.46
C HIS A 36 -0.84 -3.36 2.36
N TRP A 37 0.40 -3.26 2.82
CA TRP A 37 0.88 -2.12 3.63
C TRP A 37 0.79 -0.79 2.90
N ILE A 38 1.24 -0.73 1.66
CA ILE A 38 1.12 0.47 0.83
C ILE A 38 -0.34 0.84 0.62
N THR A 39 -1.20 -0.14 0.31
CA THR A 39 -2.64 0.11 0.11
C THR A 39 -3.29 0.72 1.35
N GLN A 40 -3.03 0.17 2.54
CA GLN A 40 -3.57 0.72 3.79
C GLN A 40 -3.05 2.14 4.05
N ALA A 41 -1.77 2.40 3.84
CA ALA A 41 -1.19 3.73 4.01
C ALA A 41 -1.81 4.76 3.05
N ILE A 42 -2.11 4.38 1.80
CA ILE A 42 -2.80 5.23 0.84
C ILE A 42 -4.24 5.52 1.29
N ILE A 43 -4.98 4.48 1.70
CA ILE A 43 -6.36 4.63 2.20
C ILE A 43 -6.39 5.57 3.41
N GLU A 44 -5.49 5.36 4.37
CA GLU A 44 -5.41 6.19 5.57
C GLU A 44 -5.11 7.65 5.22
N ARG A 45 -4.22 7.90 4.25
CA ARG A 45 -3.95 9.25 3.77
C ARG A 45 -5.17 9.88 3.09
N LEU A 46 -5.85 9.13 2.23
CA LEU A 46 -7.06 9.61 1.55
C LEU A 46 -8.19 9.93 2.54
N ASN A 47 -8.34 9.13 3.61
CA ASN A 47 -9.31 9.40 4.67
C ASN A 47 -8.98 10.68 5.43
N ARG A 48 -7.70 10.86 5.80
CA ARG A 48 -7.22 12.10 6.44
C ARG A 48 -7.46 13.34 5.58
N GLU A 49 -7.20 13.26 4.28
CA GLU A 49 -7.46 14.36 3.33
C GLU A 49 -8.96 14.64 3.15
N ARG A 50 -9.82 13.64 3.37
CA ARG A 50 -11.29 13.78 3.36
C ARG A 50 -11.87 14.23 4.70
N GLY A 51 -11.05 14.43 5.74
CA GLY A 51 -11.50 14.82 7.07
C GLY A 51 -12.26 13.71 7.82
N GLN A 52 -12.02 12.45 7.46
CA GLN A 52 -12.53 11.26 8.16
C GLN A 52 -11.45 10.63 9.04
#